data_AF-A0A4S4BU58-F1
#
_entry.id   AF-A0A4S4BU58-F1
#
_cell.length_a   1.000
_cell.length_b   1.000
_cell.length_c   1.000
_cell.angle_alpha   90.00
_cell.angle_beta   90.00
_cell.angle_gamma   90.00
#
_symmetry.space_group_name_H-M   'P 1'
#
loop_
_entity.id
_entity.type
_entity.pdbx_description
1 polymer ?
#
loop_
_entity_poly.entity_id
_entity_poly.type
_entity_poly.pdbx_seq_one_letter_code
_entity_poly.pdbx_strand_id
1 'polypeptide(L)'
;MGRKGEIQGYRSDFAFDEDLVNNPVSLRVIHPEFEDINGNVILDDSKSVPASGTARMWILFEVSRRERDAKSIKLGMKGYFMEGARKVAEAEVIEINGLYSNPMYE
;
A
#
# COMPACT_ATOMS: atom_id res chain seq x y z
N MET A 1 20.09 -8.54 17.09
CA MET A 1 19.99 -9.13 15.74
C MET A 1 19.04 -8.24 14.96
N GLY A 2 19.55 -7.38 14.08
CA GLY A 2 18.71 -6.45 13.31
C GLY A 2 17.80 -7.24 12.37
N ARG A 3 16.52 -6.85 12.25
CA ARG A 3 15.63 -7.45 11.25
C ARG A 3 16.29 -7.27 9.88
N LYS A 4 16.37 -8.36 9.10
CA LYS A 4 16.62 -8.26 7.66
C LYS A 4 15.51 -7.36 7.12
N GLY A 5 15.85 -6.25 6.48
CA GLY A 5 14.84 -5.36 5.94
C GLY A 5 13.99 -6.09 4.92
N GLU A 6 12.75 -5.64 4.75
CA GLU A 6 11.85 -6.21 3.76
C GLU A 6 12.50 -6.12 2.36
N ILE A 7 12.04 -6.95 1.43
CA ILE A 7 12.48 -6.93 0.04
C ILE A 7 11.29 -6.60 -0.87
N GLN A 8 11.55 -6.25 -2.13
CA GLN A 8 10.48 -6.10 -3.11
C GLN A 8 9.66 -7.40 -3.22
N GLY A 9 8.37 -7.27 -3.49
CA GLY A 9 7.45 -8.42 -3.50
C GLY A 9 6.94 -8.80 -2.10
N TYR A 10 7.16 -7.94 -1.11
CA TYR A 10 6.55 -8.06 0.21
C TYR A 10 5.03 -8.17 0.08
N ARG A 11 4.49 -9.29 0.60
CA ARG A 11 3.04 -9.53 0.67
C ARG A 11 2.57 -9.18 2.06
N SER A 12 2.02 -7.98 2.21
CA SER A 12 1.39 -7.55 3.44
C SER A 12 -0.04 -7.14 3.16
N ASP A 13 -0.89 -7.42 4.13
CA ASP A 13 -2.23 -6.88 4.18
C ASP A 13 -2.14 -5.36 4.46
N PHE A 14 -3.07 -4.58 3.93
CA PHE A 14 -3.09 -3.13 4.12
C PHE A 14 -4.44 -2.67 4.69
N ALA A 15 -4.43 -1.69 5.58
CA ALA A 15 -5.64 -1.07 6.09
C ALA A 15 -5.44 0.44 6.31
N PHE A 16 -6.44 1.26 6.01
CA PHE A 16 -6.46 2.64 6.47
C PHE A 16 -6.91 2.72 7.93
N ASP A 17 -6.53 3.78 8.62
CA ASP A 17 -6.91 3.98 10.03
C ASP A 17 -8.45 3.94 10.21
N GLU A 18 -9.19 4.52 9.26
CA GLU A 18 -10.66 4.46 9.22
C GLU A 18 -11.21 3.04 9.07
N ASP A 19 -10.51 2.15 8.35
CA ASP A 19 -10.94 0.76 8.19
C ASP A 19 -10.85 0.03 9.53
N LEU A 20 -9.77 0.26 10.28
CA LEU A 20 -9.50 -0.38 11.57
C LEU A 20 -10.49 0.06 12.66
N VAL A 21 -10.97 1.30 12.62
CA VAL A 21 -11.97 1.83 13.56
C VAL A 21 -13.34 1.17 13.33
N ASN A 22 -13.73 1.00 12.07
CA ASN A 22 -15.06 0.50 11.71
C ASN A 22 -15.15 -1.03 11.73
N ASN A 23 -14.09 -1.71 11.31
CA ASN A 23 -14.00 -3.17 11.33
C ASN A 23 -12.52 -3.62 11.25
N PRO A 24 -11.93 -4.18 12.32
CA PRO A 24 -10.51 -4.55 12.35
C PRO A 24 -10.11 -5.65 11.35
N VAL A 25 -11.07 -6.26 10.64
CA VAL A 25 -10.83 -7.26 9.58
C VAL A 25 -10.98 -6.65 8.17
N SER A 26 -11.29 -5.36 8.04
CA SER A 26 -11.49 -4.69 6.74
C SER A 26 -10.17 -4.36 6.07
N LEU A 27 -9.46 -5.40 5.62
CA LEU A 27 -8.23 -5.28 4.87
C LEU A 27 -8.52 -4.87 3.42
N ARG A 28 -7.56 -4.17 2.84
CA ARG A 28 -7.56 -3.75 1.44
C ARG A 28 -6.51 -4.53 0.67
N VAL A 29 -6.88 -4.90 -0.55
CA VAL A 29 -5.99 -5.61 -1.47
C VAL A 29 -5.19 -4.58 -2.24
N ILE A 30 -4.23 -3.97 -1.54
CA ILE A 30 -3.33 -2.93 -2.06
C ILE A 30 -1.90 -3.45 -1.96
N HIS A 31 -1.23 -3.56 -3.11
CA HIS A 31 0.13 -4.05 -3.20
C HIS A 31 1.14 -2.90 -3.30
N PRO A 32 2.16 -2.84 -2.44
CA PRO A 32 3.23 -1.87 -2.56
C PRO A 32 4.29 -2.32 -3.58
N GLU A 33 4.74 -1.38 -4.40
CA GLU A 33 6.04 -1.44 -5.07
C GLU A 33 6.91 -0.32 -4.52
N PHE A 34 7.90 -0.67 -3.70
CA PHE A 34 8.74 0.32 -3.03
C PHE A 34 9.71 1.01 -3.99
N GLU A 35 10.00 2.28 -3.71
CA GLU A 35 10.87 3.12 -4.51
C GLU A 35 12.22 3.37 -3.83
N ASP A 36 13.26 3.62 -4.63
CA ASP A 36 14.57 4.05 -4.18
C ASP A 36 14.58 5.55 -3.82
N ILE A 37 15.73 6.06 -3.38
CA ILE A 37 15.88 7.48 -3.01
C ILE A 37 15.67 8.45 -4.17
N ASN A 38 15.68 7.97 -5.41
CA ASN A 38 15.43 8.76 -6.60
C ASN A 38 13.97 8.65 -7.08
N GLY A 39 13.09 7.94 -6.35
CA GLY A 39 11.70 7.71 -6.73
C GLY A 39 11.50 6.65 -7.82
N ASN A 40 12.51 5.81 -8.07
CA ASN A 40 12.39 4.70 -9.02
C ASN A 40 11.97 3.43 -8.29
N VAL A 41 11.05 2.65 -8.88
CA VAL A 41 10.69 1.32 -8.33
C VAL A 41 11.94 0.44 -8.24
N ILE A 42 12.16 -0.15 -7.07
CA ILE A 42 13.25 -1.09 -6.86
C ILE A 42 12.87 -2.42 -7.53
N LEU A 43 13.52 -2.74 -8.65
CA LEU A 43 13.24 -3.97 -9.43
C LEU A 43 14.07 -5.19 -8.97
N ASP A 44 15.11 -4.95 -8.17
CA ASP A 44 16.03 -5.97 -7.67
C ASP A 44 15.52 -6.51 -6.33
N ASP A 45 14.88 -7.68 -6.37
CA ASP A 45 14.27 -8.35 -5.22
C ASP A 45 15.29 -8.95 -4.23
N SER A 46 16.59 -8.90 -4.55
CA SER A 46 17.66 -9.29 -3.63
C SER A 46 18.05 -8.18 -2.66
N LYS A 47 17.64 -6.93 -2.95
CA LYS A 47 17.98 -5.75 -2.15
C LYS A 47 16.93 -5.50 -1.08
N SER A 48 17.41 -5.13 0.10
CA SER A 48 16.57 -4.60 1.17
C SER A 48 15.96 -3.28 0.71
N VAL A 49 14.67 -3.10 0.97
CA VAL A 49 14.05 -1.78 0.89
C VAL A 49 14.52 -0.88 2.03
N PRO A 50 14.61 0.44 1.79
CA PRO A 50 14.85 1.42 2.84
C PRO A 50 13.81 1.32 3.95
N ALA A 51 14.20 1.63 5.19
CA ALA A 51 13.28 1.63 6.33
C ALA A 51 12.19 2.72 6.24
N SER A 52 12.39 3.73 5.39
CA SER A 52 11.45 4.82 5.11
C SER A 52 11.65 5.30 3.68
N GLY A 53 10.56 5.68 3.01
CA GLY A 53 10.57 6.14 1.63
C GLY A 53 9.17 6.19 1.06
N THR A 54 9.06 6.13 -0.27
CA THR A 54 7.80 6.09 -1.00
C THR A 54 7.58 4.72 -1.64
N ALA A 55 6.33 4.45 -2.01
CA ALA A 55 5.94 3.26 -2.74
C ALA A 55 4.79 3.59 -3.69
N ARG A 56 4.77 2.94 -4.85
CA ARG A 56 3.59 2.90 -5.71
C ARG A 56 2.62 1.88 -5.16
N MET A 57 1.39 2.32 -4.92
CA MET A 57 0.38 1.50 -4.26
C MET A 57 -0.67 1.07 -5.27
N TRP A 58 -0.74 -0.23 -5.55
CA TRP A 58 -1.57 -0.82 -6.59
C TRP A 58 -2.80 -1.48 -6.00
N ILE A 59 -4.00 -1.04 -6.38
CA ILE A 59 -5.23 -1.76 -6.04
C ILE A 59 -5.37 -2.93 -7.01
N LEU A 60 -5.29 -4.16 -6.49
CA LEU A 60 -5.20 -5.35 -7.34
C LEU A 60 -6.53 -5.74 -8.00
N PHE A 61 -7.66 -5.40 -7.38
CA PHE A 61 -8.98 -5.76 -7.90
C PHE A 61 -9.77 -4.53 -8.33
N GLU A 62 -10.18 -4.52 -9.59
CA GLU A 62 -10.96 -3.44 -10.21
C GLU A 62 -12.29 -3.20 -9.46
N VAL A 63 -12.97 -4.28 -9.04
CA VAL A 63 -14.23 -4.18 -8.29
C VAL A 63 -14.00 -3.44 -6.96
N SER A 64 -12.95 -3.78 -6.21
CA SER A 64 -12.58 -3.08 -4.96
C SER A 64 -12.26 -1.61 -5.22
N ARG A 65 -11.52 -1.34 -6.31
CA ARG A 65 -11.22 0.03 -6.75
C ARG A 65 -12.50 0.84 -6.94
N ARG A 66 -13.44 0.33 -7.75
CA ARG A 66 -14.68 1.03 -8.12
C ARG A 66 -15.61 1.23 -6.93
N GLU A 67 -15.79 0.19 -6.13
CA GLU A 67 -16.88 0.16 -5.15
C GLU A 67 -16.52 0.83 -3.84
N ARG A 68 -15.24 0.78 -3.45
CA ARG A 68 -14.76 1.25 -2.15
C ARG A 68 -13.61 2.24 -2.29
N ASP A 69 -12.53 1.86 -2.97
CA ASP A 69 -11.25 2.56 -2.80
C ASP A 69 -11.27 3.94 -3.48
N ALA A 70 -11.79 4.05 -4.71
CA ALA A 70 -11.96 5.32 -5.40
C ALA A 70 -12.99 6.27 -4.75
N LYS A 71 -13.81 5.79 -3.82
CA LYS A 71 -14.77 6.64 -3.08
C LYS A 71 -14.23 7.13 -1.74
N SER A 72 -13.22 6.44 -1.21
CA SER A 72 -12.73 6.64 0.16
C SER A 72 -11.33 7.22 0.21
N ILE A 73 -10.40 6.77 -0.65
CA ILE A 73 -9.00 7.18 -0.62
C ILE A 73 -8.85 8.66 -0.96
N LYS A 74 -8.14 9.39 -0.10
CA LYS A 74 -7.87 10.83 -0.21
C LYS A 74 -6.44 11.12 0.22
N LEU A 75 -5.89 12.25 -0.24
CA LEU A 75 -4.60 12.76 0.21
C LEU A 75 -4.60 12.94 1.74
N GLY A 76 -3.48 12.62 2.37
CA GLY A 76 -3.29 12.71 3.82
C GLY A 76 -3.88 11.54 4.63
N MET A 77 -4.55 10.58 4.00
CA MET A 77 -5.05 9.40 4.71
C MET A 77 -3.89 8.54 5.21
N LYS A 78 -3.94 8.16 6.48
CA LYS A 78 -3.00 7.25 7.11
C LYS A 78 -3.43 5.80 6.94
N GLY A 79 -2.48 4.95 6.61
CA GLY A 79 -2.66 3.51 6.53
C GLY A 79 -1.49 2.74 7.12
N TYR A 80 -1.70 1.44 7.22
CA TYR A 80 -0.80 0.53 7.92
C TYR A 80 -0.62 -0.74 7.11
N PHE A 81 0.62 -1.17 7.00
CA PHE A 81 0.96 -2.54 6.63
C PHE A 81 0.72 -3.43 7.83
N MET A 82 0.06 -4.56 7.60
CA MET A 82 -0.47 -5.46 8.61
C MET A 82 0.13 -6.86 8.45
N GLU A 83 0.49 -7.47 9.58
CA GLU A 83 0.80 -8.90 9.72
C GLU A 83 -0.13 -9.47 10.79
N GLY A 84 -1.26 -10.02 10.36
CA GLY A 84 -2.36 -10.33 11.27
C GLY A 84 -2.85 -9.05 11.99
N ALA A 85 -2.91 -9.09 13.32
CA ALA A 85 -3.34 -7.93 14.13
C ALA A 85 -2.24 -6.86 14.34
N ARG A 86 -1.01 -7.10 13.85
CA ARG A 86 0.14 -6.22 14.12
C ARG A 86 0.30 -5.20 13.00
N LYS A 87 0.34 -3.90 13.36
CA LYS A 87 0.84 -2.82 12.49
C LYS A 87 2.37 -2.94 12.39
N VAL A 88 2.91 -3.07 11.20
CA VAL A 88 4.35 -3.31 10.98
C VAL A 88 5.08 -2.15 10.31
N ALA A 89 4.35 -1.35 9.55
CA ALA A 89 4.81 -0.10 8.96
C ALA A 89 3.61 0.85 8.77
N GLU A 90 3.91 2.14 8.69
CA GLU A 90 2.93 3.21 8.48
C GLU A 90 3.11 3.83 7.10
N ALA A 91 2.02 4.30 6.50
CA ALA A 91 2.00 4.98 5.23
C ALA A 91 1.01 6.15 5.25
N GLU A 92 1.26 7.15 4.41
CA GLU A 92 0.34 8.26 4.16
C GLU A 92 0.13 8.41 2.65
N VAL A 93 -1.10 8.68 2.23
CA VAL A 93 -1.40 8.95 0.82
C VAL A 93 -0.90 10.35 0.46
N ILE A 94 0.25 10.41 -0.21
CA ILE A 94 0.87 11.68 -0.63
C ILE A 94 0.54 12.08 -2.07
N GLU A 95 0.09 11.14 -2.90
CA GLU A 95 -0.26 11.36 -4.30
C GLU A 95 -1.34 10.37 -4.74
N ILE A 96 -2.19 10.76 -5.70
CA ILE A 96 -3.21 9.90 -6.30
C ILE A 96 -2.94 9.75 -7.79
N ASN A 97 -2.50 8.55 -8.19
CA ASN A 97 -2.14 8.22 -9.56
C ASN A 97 -3.11 7.18 -10.13
N GLY A 98 -3.86 7.54 -11.17
CA GLY A 98 -4.70 6.59 -11.92
C GLY A 98 -5.92 6.02 -11.16
N LEU A 99 -6.13 6.35 -9.88
CA LEU A 99 -7.24 5.83 -9.07
C LEU A 99 -8.62 6.10 -9.71
N TYR A 100 -8.79 7.28 -10.30
CA TYR A 100 -10.06 7.73 -10.88
C TYR A 100 -10.14 7.58 -12.41
N SER A 101 -9.01 7.35 -13.07
CA SER A 101 -8.89 7.47 -14.53
C SER A 101 -8.39 6.21 -15.23
N ASN A 102 -7.92 5.20 -14.49
CA ASN A 102 -7.44 3.97 -15.11
C ASN A 102 -8.63 3.21 -15.74
N PRO A 103 -8.64 2.99 -17.06
CA PRO A 103 -9.77 2.44 -17.79
C PRO A 103 -10.19 1.06 -17.28
N MET A 104 -11.46 0.73 -17.51
CA MET A 104 -12.06 -0.56 -17.18
C MET A 104 -11.91 -1.46 -18.42
N TYR A 105 -11.52 -2.72 -18.23
CA TYR A 105 -11.59 -3.71 -19.29
C TYR A 105 -12.92 -4.46 -19.15
N GLU A 106 -13.74 -4.47 -20.20
CA GLU A 106 -15.03 -5.19 -20.25
C GLU A 106 -14.85 -6.71 -20.38
#